data_AF-A0A917G1L2-F1
#
_entry.id   AF-A0A917G1L2-F1
#
_cell.length_a   1.000
_cell.length_b   1.000
_cell.length_c   1.000
_cell.angle_alpha   90.00
_cell.angle_beta   90.00
_cell.angle_gamma   90.00
#
_symmetry.space_group_name_H-M   'P 1'
#
loop_
_entity.id
_entity.type
_entity.pdbx_description
1 polymer ?
#
loop_
_entity_poly.entity_id
_entity_poly.type
_entity_poly.pdbx_seq_one_letter_code
_entity_poly.pdbx_strand_id
1 'polypeptide(L)'
;MEFVHIEETINVRKSFEDFGYFRLYVTDRNWVGEKFVTKEDTRSFLNRLRGMNEFFFDIYKHKLNGIRIDILIDCSYFSTQLEEDRPVKRFLREIEQNLHLLEDPRVLIEWKRKLRFYAGSPENYALLYHFCKSNSHLQISSEIAQYIEMQVYENGEKAVKSVIKKDYKRLAKELFEEELEFDYIIDRLSASTDRRLKDDSLFISRLFKFAMQDPRIFLYNILFIKQFYKPTYKEELFQQLFIRIQNEKRDNCSVTVEVIDQEQESENKINTDYCQDVRDNGEPMLMFFKNDPPSQVYSEKKDILTTIGKWVKQRLKAEDLKNLPIKSWIHFIKDQHQIRQDVGLLIIRNVSRIAGRLGDEYLFIAEGLIRGPESITPFPVIDPDSWVHLNQRQCAVLCYLICLIHDICKEKNYTIYEVSDDKLGAINILEIGRDGTEEKNGTRKISNPQTKQRITTEGKERHKKQNHWVSFHFRRLRKSENPSTAAIEKAKAYGIHNIPRGFTFVESFTRGSVIGERKISAIDVYRRTMQRFEHVGQEAQPS
;
A
#
# COMPACT_ATOMS: atom_id res chain seq x y z
N MET A 1 -3.61 47.33 6.86
CA MET A 1 -4.51 46.19 6.57
C MET A 1 -3.63 45.08 6.03
N GLU A 2 -3.29 44.14 6.89
CA GLU A 2 -2.48 42.97 6.55
C GLU A 2 -3.35 41.97 5.79
N PHE A 3 -2.92 41.62 4.58
CA PHE A 3 -3.49 40.50 3.85
C PHE A 3 -2.85 39.22 4.39
N VAL A 4 -3.65 38.45 5.14
CA VAL A 4 -3.31 37.08 5.54
C VAL A 4 -3.28 36.23 4.26
N HIS A 5 -2.08 35.75 3.91
CA HIS A 5 -1.87 34.76 2.86
C HIS A 5 -2.64 33.48 3.22
N ILE A 6 -3.63 33.14 2.40
CA ILE A 6 -4.38 31.89 2.48
C ILE A 6 -3.50 30.78 1.91
N GLU A 7 -3.32 29.74 2.74
CA GLU A 7 -2.61 28.49 2.48
C GLU A 7 -2.90 27.92 1.08
N GLU A 8 -1.85 27.84 0.27
CA GLU A 8 -1.83 26.99 -0.91
C GLU A 8 -2.04 25.54 -0.46
N THR A 9 -3.13 24.93 -0.90
CA THR A 9 -3.24 23.46 -0.90
C THR A 9 -2.30 22.97 -2.00
N ILE A 10 -1.01 22.91 -1.67
CA ILE A 10 0.02 22.33 -2.53
C ILE A 10 -0.42 20.89 -2.80
N ASN A 11 -0.66 20.56 -4.06
CA ASN A 11 -0.57 19.17 -4.53
C ASN A 11 0.88 18.77 -4.29
N VAL A 12 1.20 18.33 -3.07
CA VAL A 12 2.55 17.87 -2.73
C VAL A 12 2.73 16.56 -3.49
N ARG A 13 3.26 16.65 -4.71
CA ARG A 13 3.84 15.48 -5.38
C ARG A 13 4.84 14.90 -4.39
N LYS A 14 4.68 13.62 -4.07
CA LYS A 14 5.72 12.93 -3.33
C LYS A 14 6.98 13.01 -4.18
N SER A 15 8.07 13.44 -3.57
CA SER A 15 9.39 13.51 -4.18
C SER A 15 10.35 12.71 -3.33
N PHE A 16 11.37 12.16 -3.98
CA PHE A 16 12.48 11.59 -3.26
C PHE A 16 13.27 12.69 -2.56
N GLU A 17 13.86 12.33 -1.44
CA GLU A 17 14.90 13.13 -0.83
C GLU A 17 16.23 12.87 -1.55
N ASP A 18 16.93 13.93 -1.93
CA ASP A 18 18.17 13.84 -2.69
C ASP A 18 19.40 13.87 -1.77
N PHE A 19 20.25 12.86 -1.89
CA PHE A 19 21.52 12.73 -1.18
C PHE A 19 22.73 12.94 -2.13
N GLY A 20 22.49 13.42 -3.35
CA GLY A 20 23.49 13.80 -4.36
C GLY A 20 23.94 12.64 -5.26
N TYR A 21 24.14 11.45 -4.70
CA TYR A 21 24.56 10.25 -5.46
C TYR A 21 23.55 9.10 -5.40
N PHE A 22 22.49 9.26 -4.61
CA PHE A 22 21.29 8.44 -4.60
C PHE A 22 20.13 9.30 -4.13
N ARG A 23 18.90 8.86 -4.40
CA ARG A 23 17.69 9.45 -3.84
C ARG A 23 16.94 8.43 -3.01
N LEU A 24 16.29 8.88 -1.95
CA LEU A 24 15.62 8.02 -0.99
C LEU A 24 14.19 8.50 -0.74
N TYR A 25 13.25 7.57 -0.81
CA TYR A 25 11.88 7.76 -0.39
C TYR A 25 11.53 6.72 0.67
N VAL A 26 11.02 7.15 1.81
CA VAL A 26 10.46 6.26 2.84
C VAL A 26 8.94 6.38 2.81
N THR A 27 8.24 5.24 2.78
CA THR A 27 6.77 5.21 2.84
C THR A 27 6.24 5.87 4.10
N ASP A 28 5.04 6.44 4.03
CA ASP A 28 4.52 7.29 5.13
C ASP A 28 4.10 6.46 6.34
N ARG A 29 3.62 5.23 6.10
CA ARG A 29 3.14 4.30 7.12
C ARG A 29 3.08 2.87 6.59
N ASN A 30 3.17 1.89 7.49
CA ASN A 30 2.93 0.48 7.23
C ASN A 30 2.73 -0.28 8.56
N TRP A 31 2.46 -1.59 8.48
CA TRP A 31 2.28 -2.50 9.59
C TRP A 31 3.35 -3.59 9.60
N VAL A 32 3.81 -3.96 10.80
CA VAL A 32 4.64 -5.15 11.03
C VAL A 32 3.96 -6.04 12.07
N GLY A 33 3.34 -7.11 11.59
CA GLY A 33 2.38 -7.86 12.39
C GLY A 33 1.26 -6.93 12.84
N GLU A 34 1.05 -6.82 14.16
CA GLU A 34 0.05 -5.92 14.75
C GLU A 34 0.58 -4.50 14.98
N LYS A 35 1.88 -4.23 14.81
CA LYS A 35 2.48 -2.91 15.11
C LYS A 35 2.32 -1.94 13.96
N PHE A 36 1.73 -0.78 14.22
CA PHE A 36 1.72 0.35 13.28
C PHE A 36 3.06 1.07 13.31
N VAL A 37 3.62 1.34 12.13
CA VAL A 37 4.89 2.03 11.95
C VAL A 37 4.67 3.20 10.99
N THR A 38 5.26 4.33 11.32
CA THR A 38 5.16 5.57 10.56
C THR A 38 6.52 6.02 10.08
N LYS A 39 6.54 6.92 9.10
CA LYS A 39 7.76 7.61 8.68
C LYS A 39 8.41 8.37 9.82
N GLU A 40 7.65 8.87 10.78
CA GLU A 40 8.15 9.48 12.02
C GLU A 40 9.12 8.58 12.77
N ASP A 41 8.84 7.27 12.84
CA ASP A 41 9.70 6.28 13.52
C ASP A 41 11.08 6.14 12.84
N THR A 42 11.18 6.53 11.57
CA THR A 42 12.42 6.47 10.78
C THR A 42 13.26 7.75 10.88
N ARG A 43 12.70 8.84 11.43
CA ARG A 43 13.33 10.19 11.42
C ARG A 43 14.70 10.21 12.08
N SER A 44 14.90 9.48 13.17
CA SER A 44 16.19 9.42 13.87
C SER A 44 17.29 8.87 12.95
N PHE A 45 17.00 7.79 12.23
CA PHE A 45 17.92 7.21 11.25
C PHE A 45 18.17 8.19 10.09
N LEU A 46 17.11 8.75 9.50
CA LEU A 46 17.22 9.67 8.36
C LEU A 46 18.02 10.93 8.71
N ASN A 47 17.81 11.51 9.89
CA ASN A 47 18.57 12.67 10.34
C ASN A 47 20.06 12.36 10.51
N ARG A 48 20.39 11.19 11.09
CA ARG A 48 21.79 10.75 11.18
C ARG A 48 22.40 10.45 9.82
N LEU A 49 21.63 9.87 8.90
CA LEU A 49 22.04 9.61 7.53
C LEU A 49 22.40 10.90 6.81
N ARG A 50 21.54 11.93 6.89
CA ARG A 50 21.81 13.27 6.34
C ARG A 50 23.10 13.86 6.90
N GLY A 51 23.25 13.85 8.23
CA GLY A 51 24.44 14.41 8.90
C GLY A 51 25.74 13.70 8.53
N MET A 52 25.69 12.45 8.05
CA MET A 52 26.87 11.69 7.62
C MET A 52 27.11 11.76 6.11
N ASN A 53 26.11 12.15 5.31
CA ASN A 53 26.16 12.05 3.86
C ASN A 53 27.24 12.95 3.23
N GLU A 54 27.34 14.21 3.66
CA GLU A 54 28.31 15.16 3.11
C GLU A 54 29.75 14.67 3.31
N PHE A 55 30.10 14.30 4.54
CA PHE A 55 31.43 13.76 4.85
C PHE A 55 31.72 12.45 4.10
N PHE A 56 30.73 11.58 3.98
CA PHE A 56 30.90 10.33 3.23
C PHE A 56 31.13 10.60 1.73
N PHE A 57 30.38 11.54 1.15
CA PHE A 57 30.53 11.95 -0.23
C PHE A 57 31.93 12.50 -0.49
N ASP A 58 32.46 13.36 0.38
CA ASP A 58 33.79 13.94 0.20
C ASP A 58 34.90 12.88 0.15
N ILE A 59 34.81 11.84 0.98
CA ILE A 59 35.80 10.75 1.00
C ILE A 59 35.67 9.87 -0.25
N TYR A 60 34.44 9.56 -0.67
CA TYR A 60 34.18 8.50 -1.65
C TYR A 60 33.69 9.02 -3.01
N LYS A 61 33.70 10.33 -3.26
CA LYS A 61 33.20 10.97 -4.49
C LYS A 61 33.62 10.25 -5.78
N HIS A 62 34.90 9.91 -5.89
CA HIS A 62 35.48 9.21 -7.04
C HIS A 62 34.91 7.80 -7.27
N LYS A 63 34.35 7.16 -6.24
CA LYS A 63 33.68 5.84 -6.30
C LYS A 63 32.14 5.94 -6.37
N LEU A 64 31.55 7.12 -6.16
CA LEU A 64 30.10 7.31 -6.10
C LEU A 64 29.48 7.80 -7.42
N ASN A 65 30.32 8.26 -8.36
CA ASN A 65 29.92 8.60 -9.72
C ASN A 65 29.45 7.36 -10.50
N GLY A 66 28.53 7.54 -11.45
CA GLY A 66 28.00 6.48 -12.31
C GLY A 66 26.47 6.49 -12.34
N ILE A 67 25.86 5.31 -12.30
CA ILE A 67 24.40 5.13 -12.35
C ILE A 67 23.66 5.97 -11.31
N ARG A 68 22.52 6.52 -11.66
CA ARG A 68 21.60 7.09 -10.68
C ARG A 68 20.88 5.97 -9.94
N ILE A 69 20.65 6.13 -8.63
CA ILE A 69 19.96 5.13 -7.81
C ILE A 69 18.83 5.84 -7.05
N ASP A 70 17.61 5.38 -7.27
CA ASP A 70 16.44 5.78 -6.51
C ASP A 70 15.99 4.63 -5.64
N ILE A 71 15.82 4.88 -4.34
CA ILE A 71 15.52 3.85 -3.36
C ILE A 71 14.18 4.17 -2.72
N LEU A 72 13.22 3.27 -2.83
CA LEU A 72 11.98 3.29 -2.06
C LEU A 72 12.08 2.27 -0.93
N ILE A 73 12.00 2.73 0.31
CA ILE A 73 12.05 1.88 1.50
C ILE A 73 10.70 1.92 2.21
N ASP A 74 10.17 0.75 2.48
CA ASP A 74 9.04 0.58 3.37
C ASP A 74 9.42 0.93 4.82
N CYS A 75 8.71 1.86 5.47
CA CYS A 75 8.94 2.24 6.86
C CYS A 75 8.84 1.05 7.83
N SER A 76 8.09 -0.01 7.47
CA SER A 76 7.98 -1.26 8.22
C SER A 76 9.35 -1.91 8.45
N TYR A 77 10.29 -1.74 7.51
CA TYR A 77 11.62 -2.32 7.50
C TYR A 77 12.48 -1.87 8.69
N PHE A 78 12.23 -0.66 9.20
CA PHE A 78 12.93 -0.10 10.35
C PHE A 78 12.53 -0.77 11.67
N SER A 79 11.38 -1.47 11.69
CA SER A 79 10.84 -2.06 12.91
C SER A 79 11.19 -3.53 13.12
N THR A 80 11.71 -4.23 12.10
CA THR A 80 12.08 -5.66 12.17
C THR A 80 13.57 -5.91 12.41
N GLN A 81 14.44 -4.91 12.29
CA GLN A 81 15.88 -5.11 12.41
C GLN A 81 16.41 -4.86 13.82
N LEU A 82 16.22 -5.83 14.73
CA LEU A 82 16.93 -5.87 16.01
C LEU A 82 17.52 -7.27 16.26
N GLU A 83 18.63 -7.58 15.59
CA GLU A 83 19.62 -8.49 16.14
C GLU A 83 20.90 -7.71 16.48
N GLU A 84 21.04 -7.36 17.76
CA GLU A 84 22.18 -6.61 18.29
C GLU A 84 23.46 -7.46 18.36
N ASP A 85 23.35 -8.80 18.49
CA ASP A 85 24.47 -9.68 18.84
C ASP A 85 24.95 -10.64 17.73
N ARG A 86 25.25 -10.08 16.56
CA ARG A 86 25.81 -10.85 15.43
C ARG A 86 27.18 -11.44 15.77
N PRO A 87 27.49 -12.70 15.42
CA PRO A 87 28.81 -13.29 15.63
C PRO A 87 29.96 -12.45 15.06
N VAL A 88 29.76 -11.84 13.88
CA VAL A 88 30.74 -10.93 13.29
C VAL A 88 30.98 -9.69 14.15
N LYS A 89 29.94 -9.10 14.77
CA LYS A 89 30.10 -7.93 15.66
C LYS A 89 30.88 -8.30 16.92
N ARG A 90 30.57 -9.45 17.53
CA ARG A 90 31.32 -9.97 18.68
C ARG A 90 32.79 -10.18 18.36
N PHE A 91 33.06 -10.81 17.21
CA PHE A 91 34.42 -11.05 16.77
C PHE A 91 35.19 -9.74 16.49
N LEU A 92 34.57 -8.75 15.84
CA LEU A 92 35.22 -7.45 15.65
C LEU A 92 35.55 -6.75 16.97
N ARG A 93 34.65 -6.81 17.97
CA ARG A 93 34.92 -6.28 19.32
C ARG A 93 36.07 -7.03 20.01
N GLU A 94 36.14 -8.35 19.84
CA GLU A 94 37.25 -9.16 20.36
C GLU A 94 38.59 -8.70 19.79
N ILE A 95 38.65 -8.41 18.48
CA ILE A 95 39.86 -7.87 17.84
C ILE A 95 40.24 -6.52 18.46
N GLU A 96 39.29 -5.59 18.60
CA GLU A 96 39.55 -4.25 19.17
C GLU A 96 40.04 -4.30 20.61
N GLN A 97 39.54 -5.26 21.41
CA GLN A 97 39.97 -5.45 22.79
C GLN A 97 41.35 -6.11 22.92
N ASN A 98 41.78 -6.86 21.90
CA ASN A 98 42.97 -7.69 21.96
C ASN A 98 43.98 -7.36 20.85
N LEU A 99 44.09 -6.08 20.46
CA LEU A 99 44.98 -5.63 19.38
C LEU A 99 46.44 -6.05 19.58
N HIS A 100 46.91 -6.13 20.83
CA HIS A 100 48.26 -6.58 21.17
C HIS A 100 48.55 -8.03 20.73
N LEU A 101 47.52 -8.88 20.60
CA LEU A 101 47.68 -10.26 20.15
C LEU A 101 47.95 -10.38 18.64
N LEU A 102 47.76 -9.30 17.87
CA LEU A 102 48.06 -9.27 16.43
C LEU A 102 49.56 -9.33 16.13
N GLU A 103 50.43 -9.18 17.15
CA GLU A 103 51.87 -9.39 17.03
C GLU A 103 52.21 -10.88 16.87
N ASP A 104 51.36 -11.81 17.34
CA ASP A 104 51.53 -13.25 17.13
C ASP A 104 51.08 -13.63 15.70
N PRO A 105 52.00 -14.14 14.84
CA PRO A 105 51.67 -14.54 13.48
C PRO A 105 50.56 -15.60 13.40
N ARG A 106 50.43 -16.48 14.41
CA ARG A 106 49.39 -17.53 14.44
C ARG A 106 48.00 -16.92 14.64
N VAL A 107 47.88 -15.98 15.57
CA VAL A 107 46.63 -15.25 15.84
C VAL A 107 46.25 -14.41 14.63
N LEU A 108 47.22 -13.72 14.03
CA LEU A 108 47.01 -12.94 12.81
C LEU A 108 46.46 -13.79 11.66
N ILE A 109 47.03 -14.99 11.42
CA ILE A 109 46.54 -15.92 10.39
C ILE A 109 45.12 -16.40 10.71
N GLU A 110 44.84 -16.77 11.96
CA GLU A 110 43.52 -17.24 12.37
C GLU A 110 42.45 -16.15 12.17
N TRP A 111 42.72 -14.95 12.64
CA TRP A 111 41.78 -13.83 12.56
C TRP A 111 41.57 -13.39 11.12
N LYS A 112 42.62 -13.41 10.29
CA LYS A 112 42.52 -13.18 8.85
C LYS A 112 41.61 -14.19 8.16
N ARG A 113 41.72 -15.48 8.52
CA ARG A 113 40.82 -16.52 8.00
C ARG A 113 39.37 -16.27 8.42
N LYS A 114 39.12 -15.91 9.69
CA LYS A 114 37.77 -15.57 10.19
C LYS A 114 37.19 -14.33 9.50
N LEU A 115 37.97 -13.26 9.33
CA LEU A 115 37.53 -12.05 8.63
C LEU A 115 37.20 -12.34 7.17
N ARG A 116 38.02 -13.14 6.47
CA ARG A 116 37.72 -13.58 5.09
C ARG A 116 36.46 -14.44 5.02
N PHE A 117 36.26 -15.35 5.98
CA PHE A 117 35.04 -16.13 6.08
C PHE A 117 33.81 -15.23 6.19
N TYR A 118 33.81 -14.23 7.10
CA TYR A 118 32.71 -13.28 7.20
C TYR A 118 32.55 -12.40 5.95
N ALA A 119 33.66 -12.03 5.30
CA ALA A 119 33.69 -11.31 4.04
C ALA A 119 33.28 -12.16 2.82
N GLY A 120 32.97 -13.44 3.00
CA GLY A 120 32.31 -14.26 1.97
C GLY A 120 30.82 -13.96 1.82
N SER A 121 30.22 -13.28 2.80
CA SER A 121 28.78 -13.01 2.87
C SER A 121 28.49 -11.51 2.67
N PRO A 122 27.72 -11.10 1.64
CA PRO A 122 27.43 -9.68 1.36
C PRO A 122 26.82 -8.90 2.52
N GLU A 123 25.98 -9.54 3.35
CA GLU A 123 25.35 -8.93 4.53
C GLU A 123 26.33 -8.41 5.60
N ASN A 124 27.62 -8.80 5.50
CA ASN A 124 28.68 -8.36 6.39
C ASN A 124 29.60 -7.29 5.78
N TYR A 125 29.52 -7.04 4.47
CA TYR A 125 30.51 -6.22 3.75
C TYR A 125 30.63 -4.83 4.36
N ALA A 126 29.51 -4.14 4.56
CA ALA A 126 29.54 -2.76 5.06
C ALA A 126 30.05 -2.64 6.49
N LEU A 127 29.70 -3.60 7.36
CA LEU A 127 30.23 -3.62 8.72
C LEU A 127 31.75 -3.87 8.73
N LEU A 128 32.21 -4.90 8.01
CA LEU A 128 33.63 -5.25 7.94
C LEU A 128 34.45 -4.12 7.30
N TYR A 129 33.93 -3.52 6.23
CA TYR A 129 34.59 -2.41 5.55
C TYR A 129 34.66 -1.17 6.44
N HIS A 130 33.59 -0.85 7.17
CA HIS A 130 33.61 0.20 8.18
C HIS A 130 34.69 -0.06 9.23
N PHE A 131 34.75 -1.27 9.79
CA PHE A 131 35.77 -1.67 10.74
C PHE A 131 37.20 -1.49 10.18
N CYS A 132 37.43 -1.93 8.94
CA CYS A 132 38.73 -1.79 8.27
C CYS A 132 39.13 -0.32 8.07
N LYS A 133 38.16 0.57 7.80
CA LYS A 133 38.43 2.01 7.65
C LYS A 133 38.69 2.69 8.98
N SER A 134 37.96 2.33 10.03
CA SER A 134 38.22 2.82 11.39
C SER A 134 39.56 2.34 11.93
N ASN A 135 40.00 1.15 11.53
CA ASN A 135 41.25 0.52 11.98
C ASN A 135 42.27 0.40 10.85
N SER A 136 42.46 1.48 10.09
CA SER A 136 43.33 1.49 8.89
C SER A 136 44.82 1.30 9.20
N HIS A 137 45.24 1.49 10.45
CA HIS A 137 46.59 1.25 10.92
C HIS A 137 46.94 -0.25 11.03
N LEU A 138 45.93 -1.12 11.09
CA LEU A 138 46.16 -2.57 11.14
C LEU A 138 46.43 -3.12 9.75
N GLN A 139 47.50 -3.91 9.60
CA GLN A 139 47.86 -4.53 8.31
C GLN A 139 46.70 -5.35 7.72
N ILE A 140 46.00 -6.12 8.56
CA ILE A 140 44.86 -6.97 8.18
C ILE A 140 43.69 -6.17 7.60
N SER A 141 43.49 -4.91 8.02
CA SER A 141 42.37 -4.08 7.58
C SER A 141 42.46 -3.71 6.10
N SER A 142 43.66 -3.39 5.61
CA SER A 142 43.86 -3.02 4.21
C SER A 142 43.55 -4.20 3.28
N GLU A 143 44.04 -5.38 3.64
CA GLU A 143 43.81 -6.61 2.89
C GLU A 143 42.33 -7.02 2.83
N ILE A 144 41.62 -6.94 3.96
CA ILE A 144 40.19 -7.31 4.01
C ILE A 144 39.34 -6.28 3.26
N ALA A 145 39.65 -4.98 3.37
CA ALA A 145 38.96 -3.95 2.59
C ALA A 145 39.13 -4.16 1.08
N GLN A 146 40.35 -4.47 0.62
CA GLN A 146 40.61 -4.79 -0.79
C GLN A 146 39.88 -6.06 -1.24
N TYR A 147 39.87 -7.09 -0.39
CA TYR A 147 39.14 -8.33 -0.67
C TYR A 147 37.63 -8.07 -0.88
N ILE A 148 37.01 -7.26 -0.01
CA ILE A 148 35.59 -6.87 -0.16
C ILE A 148 35.36 -6.09 -1.46
N GLU A 149 36.19 -5.08 -1.76
CA GLU A 149 36.07 -4.31 -3.01
C GLU A 149 36.18 -5.19 -4.25
N MET A 150 37.12 -6.16 -4.23
CA MET A 150 37.29 -7.14 -5.29
C MET A 150 36.06 -8.04 -5.44
N GLN A 151 35.52 -8.60 -4.34
CA GLN A 151 34.33 -9.44 -4.39
C GLN A 151 33.11 -8.71 -4.96
N VAL A 152 32.90 -7.45 -4.56
CA VAL A 152 31.81 -6.61 -5.10
C VAL A 152 31.96 -6.41 -6.60
N TYR A 153 33.16 -6.08 -7.07
CA TYR A 153 33.44 -5.89 -8.49
C TYR A 153 33.29 -7.18 -9.31
N GLU A 154 33.83 -8.30 -8.81
CA GLU A 154 33.75 -9.61 -9.47
C GLU A 154 32.30 -10.11 -9.60
N ASN A 155 31.47 -9.88 -8.58
CA ASN A 155 30.05 -10.23 -8.67
C ASN A 155 29.33 -9.40 -9.74
N GLY A 156 29.64 -8.09 -9.84
CA GLY A 156 29.12 -7.23 -10.90
C GLY A 156 29.56 -7.66 -12.31
N GLU A 157 30.84 -8.00 -12.48
CA GLU A 157 31.37 -8.53 -13.75
C GLU A 157 30.70 -9.84 -14.16
N LYS A 158 30.44 -10.75 -13.20
CA LYS A 158 29.74 -12.01 -13.46
C LYS A 158 28.30 -11.74 -13.93
N ALA A 159 27.59 -10.81 -13.28
CA ALA A 159 26.23 -10.41 -13.66
C ALA A 159 26.17 -9.78 -15.06
N VAL A 160 27.19 -9.00 -15.44
CA VAL A 160 27.31 -8.47 -16.80
C VAL A 160 27.61 -9.57 -17.83
N LYS A 161 28.53 -10.48 -17.52
CA LYS A 161 28.93 -11.56 -18.44
C LYS A 161 27.83 -12.58 -18.70
N SER A 162 26.95 -12.83 -17.73
CA SER A 162 25.80 -13.73 -17.91
C SER A 162 24.80 -13.18 -18.93
N VAL A 163 24.64 -11.86 -19.04
CA VAL A 163 23.68 -11.22 -19.95
C VAL A 163 24.30 -10.79 -21.29
N ILE A 164 25.40 -10.04 -21.27
CA ILE A 164 25.91 -9.35 -22.47
C ILE A 164 26.67 -10.30 -23.40
N LYS A 165 27.53 -11.17 -22.88
CA LYS A 165 28.50 -11.86 -23.76
C LYS A 165 27.97 -13.11 -24.44
N LYS A 166 27.02 -13.82 -23.83
CA LYS A 166 26.47 -15.05 -24.41
C LYS A 166 25.21 -14.80 -25.20
N ASP A 167 24.28 -13.99 -24.71
CA ASP A 167 22.98 -13.84 -25.37
C ASP A 167 23.02 -12.78 -26.47
N TYR A 168 23.57 -11.59 -26.24
CA TYR A 168 23.64 -10.57 -27.31
C TYR A 168 24.48 -10.98 -28.51
N LYS A 169 25.66 -11.59 -28.32
CA LYS A 169 26.50 -12.06 -29.44
C LYS A 169 25.86 -13.22 -30.20
N ARG A 170 25.14 -14.09 -29.50
CA ARG A 170 24.45 -15.22 -30.10
C ARG A 170 23.18 -14.76 -30.81
N LEU A 171 22.38 -13.89 -30.21
CA LEU A 171 21.18 -13.30 -30.79
C LEU A 171 21.49 -12.38 -31.96
N ALA A 172 22.58 -11.60 -31.91
CA ALA A 172 23.04 -10.84 -33.07
C ALA A 172 23.41 -11.79 -34.22
N LYS A 173 24.12 -12.90 -33.92
CA LYS A 173 24.43 -13.91 -34.92
C LYS A 173 23.17 -14.59 -35.48
N GLU A 174 22.23 -14.99 -34.62
CA GLU A 174 20.94 -15.57 -35.00
C GLU A 174 20.07 -14.56 -35.81
N LEU A 175 20.11 -13.25 -35.51
CA LEU A 175 19.44 -12.19 -36.28
C LEU A 175 20.03 -12.05 -37.69
N PHE A 176 21.36 -12.07 -37.81
CA PHE A 176 22.05 -11.87 -39.09
C PHE A 176 22.11 -13.15 -39.95
N GLU A 177 22.03 -14.34 -39.35
CA GLU A 177 22.16 -15.63 -40.05
C GLU A 177 20.84 -16.40 -40.22
N GLU A 178 19.85 -16.24 -39.32
CA GLU A 178 18.63 -17.07 -39.28
C GLU A 178 17.31 -16.31 -39.56
N GLU A 179 17.37 -15.03 -39.97
CA GLU A 179 16.19 -14.17 -40.26
C GLU A 179 15.10 -14.20 -39.17
N LEU A 180 15.49 -14.24 -37.88
CA LEU A 180 14.53 -14.19 -36.79
C LEU A 180 13.79 -12.84 -36.73
N GLU A 181 12.50 -12.89 -36.40
CA GLU A 181 11.70 -11.69 -36.19
C GLU A 181 12.26 -10.84 -35.04
N PHE A 182 12.33 -9.53 -35.26
CA PHE A 182 12.88 -8.56 -34.32
C PHE A 182 12.21 -8.64 -32.93
N ASP A 183 10.90 -8.85 -32.89
CA ASP A 183 10.11 -8.95 -31.67
C ASP A 183 10.55 -10.15 -30.81
N TYR A 184 10.85 -11.29 -31.42
CA TYR A 184 11.35 -12.48 -30.72
C TYR A 184 12.69 -12.22 -30.02
N ILE A 185 13.55 -11.41 -30.64
CA ILE A 185 14.85 -11.04 -30.07
C ILE A 185 14.68 -10.06 -28.92
N ILE A 186 13.78 -9.08 -29.05
CA ILE A 186 13.45 -8.15 -27.96
C ILE A 186 12.89 -8.91 -26.75
N ASP A 187 12.01 -9.88 -26.95
CA ASP A 187 11.46 -10.72 -25.87
C ASP A 187 12.55 -11.54 -25.17
N ARG A 188 13.46 -12.15 -25.95
CA ARG A 188 14.63 -12.89 -25.41
C ARG A 188 15.56 -11.99 -24.60
N LEU A 189 15.87 -10.80 -25.09
CA LEU A 189 16.73 -9.83 -24.41
C LEU A 189 16.07 -9.31 -23.13
N SER A 190 14.77 -9.05 -23.18
CA SER A 190 13.98 -8.66 -22.01
C SER A 190 14.01 -9.76 -20.94
N ALA A 191 13.76 -11.01 -21.32
CA ALA A 191 13.81 -12.15 -20.39
C ALA A 191 15.19 -12.37 -19.76
N SER A 192 16.29 -12.18 -20.51
CA SER A 192 17.64 -12.26 -19.96
C SER A 192 17.97 -11.09 -19.02
N THR A 193 17.45 -9.90 -19.31
CA THR A 193 17.56 -8.72 -18.44
C THR A 193 16.80 -8.95 -17.13
N ASP A 194 15.57 -9.46 -17.20
CA ASP A 194 14.75 -9.77 -16.02
C ASP A 194 15.40 -10.81 -15.10
N ARG A 195 15.99 -11.86 -15.68
CA ARG A 195 16.74 -12.88 -14.91
C ARG A 195 17.90 -12.25 -14.16
N ARG A 196 18.65 -11.36 -14.81
CA ARG A 196 19.74 -10.65 -14.15
C ARG A 196 19.23 -9.75 -13.03
N LEU A 197 18.17 -8.98 -13.26
CA LEU A 197 17.62 -8.10 -12.23
C LEU A 197 17.14 -8.89 -11.00
N LYS A 198 16.67 -10.14 -11.17
CA LYS A 198 16.38 -11.06 -10.06
C LYS A 198 17.63 -11.48 -9.28
N ASP A 199 18.72 -11.81 -9.96
CA ASP A 199 20.00 -12.14 -9.31
C ASP A 199 20.60 -10.93 -8.59
N ASP A 200 20.54 -9.75 -9.23
CA ASP A 200 20.97 -8.48 -8.66
C ASP A 200 20.14 -8.15 -7.40
N SER A 201 18.82 -8.40 -7.44
CA SER A 201 17.91 -8.27 -6.30
C SER A 201 18.32 -9.16 -5.11
N LEU A 202 18.78 -10.39 -5.36
CA LEU A 202 19.27 -11.28 -4.31
C LEU A 202 20.59 -10.80 -3.69
N PHE A 203 21.50 -10.25 -4.48
CA PHE A 203 22.73 -9.67 -3.95
C PHE A 203 22.43 -8.42 -3.10
N ILE A 204 21.57 -7.53 -3.59
CA ILE A 204 21.22 -6.28 -2.90
C ILE A 204 20.39 -6.57 -1.64
N SER A 205 19.48 -7.54 -1.66
CA SER A 205 18.73 -7.93 -0.45
C SER A 205 19.65 -8.37 0.69
N ARG A 206 20.74 -9.09 0.38
CA ARG A 206 21.76 -9.45 1.37
C ARG A 206 22.50 -8.24 1.91
N LEU A 207 22.90 -7.28 1.07
CA LEU A 207 23.53 -6.04 1.53
C LEU A 207 22.62 -5.31 2.54
N PHE A 208 21.32 -5.25 2.28
CA PHE A 208 20.39 -4.47 3.10
C PHE A 208 19.91 -5.18 4.37
N LYS A 209 20.14 -6.48 4.52
CA LYS A 209 19.69 -7.30 5.65
C LYS A 209 19.96 -6.71 7.05
N PHE A 210 21.00 -5.89 7.21
CA PHE A 210 21.32 -5.20 8.47
C PHE A 210 21.61 -3.70 8.29
N ALA A 211 21.19 -3.11 7.16
CA ALA A 211 21.57 -1.75 6.78
C ALA A 211 20.93 -0.69 7.69
N MET A 212 19.79 -0.97 8.31
CA MET A 212 19.09 0.02 9.15
C MET A 212 19.69 0.17 10.56
N GLN A 213 20.61 -0.73 10.95
CA GLN A 213 21.24 -0.69 12.28
C GLN A 213 22.16 0.53 12.46
N ASP A 214 22.78 1.01 11.38
CA ASP A 214 23.69 2.15 11.40
C ASP A 214 23.69 2.86 10.04
N PRO A 215 23.46 4.19 9.98
CA PRO A 215 23.51 4.94 8.73
C PRO A 215 24.81 4.76 7.94
N ARG A 216 25.95 4.52 8.59
CA ARG A 216 27.22 4.25 7.91
C ARG A 216 27.18 2.95 7.14
N ILE A 217 26.55 1.92 7.70
CA ILE A 217 26.38 0.63 7.03
C ILE A 217 25.53 0.83 5.77
N PHE A 218 24.44 1.60 5.88
CA PHE A 218 23.62 1.97 4.74
C PHE A 218 24.43 2.67 3.64
N LEU A 219 25.20 3.71 3.98
CA LEU A 219 26.02 4.45 3.00
C LEU A 219 27.08 3.57 2.31
N TYR A 220 27.74 2.67 3.06
CA TYR A 220 28.67 1.70 2.46
C TYR A 220 27.97 0.70 1.54
N ASN A 221 26.73 0.30 1.84
CA ASN A 221 25.96 -0.53 0.92
C ASN A 221 25.62 0.21 -0.38
N ILE A 222 25.29 1.51 -0.32
CA ILE A 222 25.12 2.34 -1.53
C ILE A 222 26.41 2.37 -2.36
N LEU A 223 27.56 2.57 -1.70
CA LEU A 223 28.86 2.51 -2.35
C LEU A 223 29.08 1.15 -3.04
N PHE A 224 28.73 0.04 -2.40
CA PHE A 224 28.87 -1.29 -3.00
C PHE A 224 27.91 -1.53 -4.15
N ILE A 225 26.67 -1.05 -4.11
CA ILE A 225 25.77 -1.09 -5.27
C ILE A 225 26.41 -0.34 -6.44
N LYS A 226 26.93 0.87 -6.21
CA LYS A 226 27.61 1.66 -7.25
C LYS A 226 28.80 0.91 -7.86
N GLN A 227 29.62 0.26 -7.02
CA GLN A 227 30.76 -0.52 -7.50
C GLN A 227 30.33 -1.80 -8.22
N PHE A 228 29.27 -2.47 -7.76
CA PHE A 228 28.70 -3.65 -8.40
C PHE A 228 28.20 -3.34 -9.82
N TYR A 229 27.54 -2.19 -10.03
CA TYR A 229 27.07 -1.77 -11.35
C TYR A 229 28.09 -1.01 -12.19
N LYS A 230 29.30 -0.75 -11.66
CA LYS A 230 30.36 -0.06 -12.40
C LYS A 230 30.70 -0.71 -13.75
N PRO A 231 30.77 -2.05 -13.88
CA PRO A 231 30.96 -2.69 -15.18
C PRO A 231 29.81 -2.43 -16.16
N THR A 232 28.58 -2.27 -15.66
CA THR A 232 27.38 -2.09 -16.48
C THR A 232 27.24 -0.69 -17.04
N TYR A 233 27.52 0.32 -16.22
CA TYR A 233 27.54 1.72 -16.66
C TYR A 233 28.64 1.99 -17.69
N LYS A 234 29.80 1.31 -17.57
CA LYS A 234 30.87 1.40 -18.58
C LYS A 234 30.44 0.89 -19.96
N GLU A 235 29.47 -0.02 -20.00
CA GLU A 235 28.90 -0.58 -21.22
C GLU A 235 27.63 0.20 -21.66
N GLU A 236 27.34 1.34 -21.02
CA GLU A 236 26.21 2.26 -21.31
C GLU A 236 24.82 1.61 -21.31
N LEU A 237 24.65 0.45 -20.66
CA LEU A 237 23.42 -0.33 -20.73
C LEU A 237 22.19 0.31 -20.09
N PHE A 238 22.38 1.12 -19.03
CA PHE A 238 21.31 1.89 -18.41
C PHE A 238 21.86 3.01 -17.52
N GLN A 239 21.07 4.06 -17.34
CA GLN A 239 21.47 5.28 -16.63
C GLN A 239 20.92 5.37 -15.20
N GLN A 240 19.82 4.69 -14.91
CA GLN A 240 19.12 4.81 -13.63
C GLN A 240 18.55 3.47 -13.16
N LEU A 241 18.69 3.22 -11.85
CA LEU A 241 18.12 2.09 -11.13
C LEU A 241 17.07 2.57 -10.14
N PHE A 242 15.99 1.81 -10.07
CA PHE A 242 14.99 1.90 -9.01
C PHE A 242 15.08 0.65 -8.14
N ILE A 243 15.31 0.86 -6.86
CA ILE A 243 15.43 -0.21 -5.86
C ILE A 243 14.29 -0.06 -4.89
N ARG A 244 13.46 -1.08 -4.81
CA ARG A 244 12.36 -1.17 -3.86
C ARG A 244 12.73 -2.13 -2.75
N ILE A 245 12.63 -1.69 -1.49
CA ILE A 245 12.94 -2.48 -0.30
C ILE A 245 11.69 -2.61 0.54
N GLN A 246 11.22 -3.84 0.73
CA GLN A 246 10.02 -4.17 1.48
C GLN A 246 10.26 -5.34 2.42
N ASN A 247 9.37 -5.50 3.39
CA ASN A 247 9.54 -6.47 4.45
C ASN A 247 8.59 -7.66 4.31
N GLU A 248 8.82 -8.60 3.38
CA GLU A 248 7.86 -9.68 3.03
C GLU A 248 7.39 -10.52 4.24
N LYS A 249 8.27 -10.88 5.18
CA LYS A 249 7.91 -11.65 6.40
C LYS A 249 8.73 -11.13 7.58
N ARG A 250 8.33 -11.45 8.82
CA ARG A 250 9.19 -11.29 10.01
C ARG A 250 10.58 -11.84 9.64
N ASP A 251 11.57 -10.94 9.60
CA ASP A 251 12.98 -11.22 9.33
C ASP A 251 13.41 -11.46 7.87
N ASN A 252 12.54 -11.27 6.87
CA ASN A 252 12.92 -11.40 5.46
C ASN A 252 12.73 -10.10 4.66
N CYS A 253 13.85 -9.58 4.15
CA CYS A 253 13.90 -8.44 3.25
C CYS A 253 13.60 -8.88 1.83
N SER A 254 12.54 -8.34 1.22
CA SER A 254 12.35 -8.40 -0.22
C SER A 254 12.96 -7.16 -0.85
N VAL A 255 13.73 -7.36 -1.91
CA VAL A 255 14.27 -6.28 -2.71
C VAL A 255 13.87 -6.55 -4.15
N THR A 256 13.31 -5.54 -4.79
CA THR A 256 13.07 -5.53 -6.24
C THR A 256 13.96 -4.49 -6.86
N VAL A 257 14.63 -4.84 -7.95
CA VAL A 257 15.48 -3.94 -8.72
C VAL A 257 14.91 -3.81 -10.11
N GLU A 258 14.72 -2.57 -10.55
CA GLU A 258 14.18 -2.23 -11.85
C GLU A 258 15.09 -1.21 -12.53
N VAL A 259 15.21 -1.31 -13.85
CA VAL A 259 15.83 -0.26 -14.68
C VAL A 259 14.74 0.72 -15.06
N ILE A 260 15.05 2.01 -14.96
CA ILE A 260 14.13 3.08 -15.32
C ILE A 260 14.85 4.05 -16.26
N ASP A 261 14.16 4.45 -17.33
CA ASP A 261 14.74 5.34 -18.35
C ASP A 261 14.48 6.83 -18.06
N GLN A 262 13.43 7.13 -17.30
CA GLN A 262 13.02 8.51 -17.01
C GLN A 262 12.84 8.76 -15.52
N GLU A 263 13.40 9.87 -15.04
CA GLU A 263 13.24 10.34 -13.66
C GLU A 263 11.78 10.39 -13.21
N GLN A 264 10.91 10.88 -14.10
CA GLN A 264 9.50 11.03 -13.83
C GLN A 264 8.78 9.69 -13.64
N GLU A 265 9.31 8.59 -14.17
CA GLU A 265 8.78 7.25 -13.93
C GLU A 265 9.00 6.81 -12.47
N SER A 266 10.15 7.15 -11.88
CA SER A 266 10.41 6.88 -10.45
C SER A 266 9.48 7.68 -9.56
N GLU A 267 9.25 8.96 -9.88
CA GLU A 267 8.28 9.79 -9.18
C GLU A 267 6.85 9.28 -9.37
N ASN A 268 6.50 8.82 -10.57
CA ASN A 268 5.22 8.19 -10.82
C ASN A 268 5.05 6.93 -9.96
N LYS A 269 6.09 6.09 -9.83
CA LYS A 269 6.06 4.89 -9.00
C LYS A 269 5.75 5.20 -7.54
N ILE A 270 6.35 6.22 -6.93
CA ILE A 270 6.02 6.61 -5.54
C ILE A 270 4.64 7.28 -5.39
N ASN A 271 4.14 7.88 -6.48
CA ASN A 271 2.80 8.49 -6.53
C ASN A 271 1.70 7.49 -6.93
N THR A 272 2.03 6.34 -7.54
CA THR A 272 1.11 5.25 -7.91
C THR A 272 1.05 4.16 -6.83
N ASP A 273 2.09 3.99 -6.02
CA ASP A 273 2.16 3.00 -4.93
C ASP A 273 1.39 3.39 -3.65
N TYR A 274 0.38 4.24 -3.77
CA TYR A 274 -0.44 4.59 -2.62
C TYR A 274 -1.30 3.40 -2.17
N CYS A 275 -0.95 2.90 -0.97
CA CYS A 275 -1.55 1.80 -0.21
C CYS A 275 -1.05 0.39 -0.51
N GLN A 276 0.24 0.25 -0.75
CA GLN A 276 1.01 -0.93 -0.35
C GLN A 276 1.51 -0.67 1.08
N ASP A 277 1.25 -1.41 2.15
CA ASP A 277 0.75 -2.76 2.30
C ASP A 277 -0.11 -2.75 3.57
N VAL A 278 -1.36 -3.22 3.53
CA VAL A 278 -1.81 -3.93 4.72
C VAL A 278 -1.46 -5.38 4.49
N ARG A 279 -0.69 -5.96 5.41
CA ARG A 279 -0.22 -7.33 5.30
C ARG A 279 -1.12 -8.23 6.12
N ASP A 280 -1.84 -9.13 5.47
CA ASP A 280 -2.43 -10.27 6.16
C ASP A 280 -1.37 -11.38 6.23
N ASN A 281 -0.90 -11.72 7.43
CA ASN A 281 0.12 -12.76 7.64
C ASN A 281 1.44 -12.56 6.87
N GLY A 282 1.80 -11.32 6.54
CA GLY A 282 3.05 -10.96 5.84
C GLY A 282 2.89 -10.64 4.36
N GLU A 283 1.83 -11.10 3.69
CA GLU A 283 1.69 -10.91 2.24
C GLU A 283 1.19 -9.48 1.90
N PRO A 284 1.85 -8.76 0.97
CA PRO A 284 1.47 -7.39 0.60
C PRO A 284 0.13 -7.37 -0.15
N MET A 285 -0.82 -6.56 0.32
CA MET A 285 -2.07 -6.30 -0.41
C MET A 285 -1.98 -5.00 -1.21
N LEU A 286 -2.15 -5.11 -2.53
CA LEU A 286 -2.09 -4.00 -3.48
C LEU A 286 -3.47 -3.34 -3.65
N MET A 287 -3.60 -2.05 -3.33
CA MET A 287 -4.75 -1.24 -3.75
C MET A 287 -4.56 -0.72 -5.18
N PHE A 288 -4.95 -1.48 -6.20
CA PHE A 288 -5.02 -0.95 -7.56
C PHE A 288 -6.35 -0.21 -7.79
N PHE A 289 -6.32 1.11 -7.72
CA PHE A 289 -7.26 1.92 -8.50
C PHE A 289 -6.44 2.81 -9.42
N LYS A 290 -6.55 2.53 -10.73
CA LYS A 290 -5.87 3.26 -11.80
C LYS A 290 -6.01 4.77 -11.56
N ASN A 291 -4.88 5.48 -11.56
CA ASN A 291 -4.81 6.93 -11.39
C ASN A 291 -5.60 7.62 -12.49
N ASP A 292 -6.81 8.09 -12.17
CA ASP A 292 -7.35 9.23 -12.90
C ASP A 292 -6.55 10.47 -12.48
N PRO A 293 -6.16 11.34 -13.42
CA PRO A 293 -5.46 12.57 -13.07
C PRO A 293 -6.31 13.39 -12.08
N PRO A 294 -5.70 13.98 -11.04
CA PRO A 294 -6.41 14.79 -10.06
C PRO A 294 -6.96 16.05 -10.73
N SER A 295 -8.20 16.00 -11.19
CA SER A 295 -8.94 17.22 -11.59
C SER A 295 -9.48 17.92 -10.33
N GLN A 296 -9.42 19.25 -10.29
CA GLN A 296 -9.98 20.06 -9.19
C GLN A 296 -11.46 19.76 -8.90
N VAL A 297 -12.21 19.26 -9.89
CA VAL A 297 -13.64 18.91 -9.79
C VAL A 297 -13.87 17.70 -8.87
N TYR A 298 -12.84 16.88 -8.62
CA TYR A 298 -12.96 15.63 -7.83
C TYR A 298 -12.67 15.79 -6.32
N SER A 299 -12.24 16.97 -5.85
CA SER A 299 -11.96 17.21 -4.42
C SER A 299 -13.23 17.22 -3.54
N GLU A 300 -14.34 17.76 -4.05
CA GLU A 300 -15.55 18.02 -3.25
C GLU A 300 -16.27 16.73 -2.78
N LYS A 301 -16.27 15.67 -3.60
CA LYS A 301 -16.89 14.40 -3.24
C LYS A 301 -16.09 13.66 -2.16
N LYS A 302 -14.76 13.83 -2.16
CA LYS A 302 -13.86 13.19 -1.19
C LYS A 302 -14.19 13.60 0.24
N ASP A 303 -14.38 14.90 0.48
CA ASP A 303 -14.65 15.41 1.83
C ASP A 303 -15.96 14.86 2.42
N ILE A 304 -16.99 14.70 1.58
CA ILE A 304 -18.24 14.06 2.01
C ILE A 304 -18.06 12.58 2.28
N LEU A 305 -17.37 11.86 1.40
CA LEU A 305 -17.11 10.43 1.58
C LEU A 305 -16.34 10.20 2.90
N THR A 306 -15.32 11.02 3.16
CA THR A 306 -14.59 11.03 4.42
C THR A 306 -15.51 11.36 5.61
N THR A 307 -16.41 12.35 5.47
CA THR A 307 -17.37 12.71 6.54
C THR A 307 -18.34 11.57 6.87
N ILE A 308 -18.90 10.92 5.85
CA ILE A 308 -19.77 9.75 6.02
C ILE A 308 -18.97 8.61 6.67
N GLY A 309 -17.76 8.32 6.18
CA GLY A 309 -16.88 7.32 6.77
C GLY A 309 -16.61 7.56 8.26
N LYS A 310 -16.25 8.78 8.65
CA LYS A 310 -16.03 9.16 10.06
C LYS A 310 -17.29 9.00 10.91
N TRP A 311 -18.44 9.41 10.37
CA TRP A 311 -19.73 9.23 11.04
C TRP A 311 -20.06 7.75 11.28
N VAL A 312 -19.82 6.89 10.29
CA VAL A 312 -20.01 5.44 10.44
C VAL A 312 -19.03 4.85 11.45
N LYS A 313 -17.75 5.23 11.39
CA LYS A 313 -16.71 4.78 12.33
C LYS A 313 -17.11 5.06 13.78
N GLN A 314 -17.63 6.25 14.09
CA GLN A 314 -18.06 6.61 15.45
C GLN A 314 -19.20 5.73 15.99
N ARG A 315 -19.98 5.11 15.09
CA ARG A 315 -21.12 4.25 15.44
C ARG A 315 -20.75 2.77 15.53
N LEU A 316 -19.62 2.37 14.94
CA LEU A 316 -19.08 1.01 14.98
C LEU A 316 -18.16 0.85 16.20
N LYS A 317 -18.58 0.06 17.19
CA LYS A 317 -17.74 -0.35 18.33
C LYS A 317 -17.08 -1.70 18.05
N ALA A 318 -16.03 -2.00 18.79
CA ALA A 318 -15.30 -3.27 18.67
C ALA A 318 -16.18 -4.49 18.94
N GLU A 319 -17.16 -4.38 19.85
CA GLU A 319 -18.06 -5.50 20.13
C GLU A 319 -19.02 -5.79 18.96
N ASP A 320 -19.35 -4.79 18.14
CA ASP A 320 -20.30 -4.94 17.04
C ASP A 320 -19.74 -5.81 15.92
N LEU A 321 -18.42 -5.80 15.72
CA LEU A 321 -17.77 -6.62 14.70
C LEU A 321 -17.86 -8.12 14.98
N LYS A 322 -18.13 -8.52 16.23
CA LYS A 322 -18.42 -9.93 16.55
C LYS A 322 -19.70 -10.43 15.87
N ASN A 323 -20.56 -9.53 15.39
CA ASN A 323 -21.76 -9.87 14.63
C ASN A 323 -21.48 -10.11 13.14
N LEU A 324 -20.24 -9.94 12.68
CA LEU A 324 -19.91 -10.23 11.29
C LEU A 324 -20.00 -11.73 11.00
N PRO A 325 -20.32 -12.11 9.76
CA PRO A 325 -20.32 -13.50 9.35
C PRO A 325 -18.92 -14.12 9.49
N ILE A 326 -18.85 -15.32 10.07
CA ILE A 326 -17.58 -16.01 10.38
C ILE A 326 -16.85 -16.51 9.12
N LYS A 327 -17.60 -16.79 8.04
CA LYS A 327 -17.07 -17.26 6.75
C LYS A 327 -16.94 -16.10 5.76
N SER A 328 -16.06 -16.22 4.78
CA SER A 328 -16.03 -15.31 3.62
C SER A 328 -17.39 -15.23 2.94
N TRP A 329 -17.77 -14.03 2.49
CA TRP A 329 -19.04 -13.77 1.83
C TRP A 329 -18.90 -12.83 0.64
N ILE A 330 -19.76 -13.04 -0.35
CA ILE A 330 -19.81 -12.23 -1.57
C ILE A 330 -20.99 -11.27 -1.49
N HIS A 331 -20.73 -9.99 -1.74
CA HIS A 331 -21.75 -8.97 -1.88
C HIS A 331 -21.75 -8.40 -3.30
N PHE A 332 -22.91 -8.47 -3.95
CA PHE A 332 -23.10 -7.88 -5.27
C PHE A 332 -23.45 -6.40 -5.13
N ILE A 333 -22.60 -5.53 -5.69
CA ILE A 333 -22.91 -4.11 -5.73
C ILE A 333 -24.06 -3.92 -6.74
N LYS A 334 -25.17 -3.32 -6.29
CA LYS A 334 -26.32 -3.04 -7.15
C LYS A 334 -26.05 -1.87 -8.11
N ASP A 335 -26.73 -1.86 -9.26
CA ASP A 335 -26.51 -0.88 -10.34
C ASP A 335 -26.76 0.58 -9.95
N GLN A 336 -27.53 0.81 -8.90
CA GLN A 336 -27.81 2.13 -8.33
C GLN A 336 -26.65 2.77 -7.56
N HIS A 337 -25.52 2.07 -7.38
CA HIS A 337 -24.36 2.58 -6.67
C HIS A 337 -23.27 3.02 -7.66
N GLN A 338 -22.76 4.24 -7.49
CA GLN A 338 -21.75 4.83 -8.39
C GLN A 338 -20.51 3.92 -8.56
N ILE A 339 -20.11 3.22 -7.51
CA ILE A 339 -18.95 2.31 -7.53
C ILE A 339 -19.17 1.05 -8.38
N ARG A 340 -20.40 0.75 -8.83
CA ARG A 340 -20.69 -0.42 -9.67
C ARG A 340 -19.91 -0.42 -10.97
N GLN A 341 -19.66 0.78 -11.52
CA GLN A 341 -18.90 0.94 -12.75
C GLN A 341 -17.44 0.50 -12.58
N ASP A 342 -16.91 0.65 -11.36
CA ASP A 342 -15.52 0.34 -11.00
C ASP A 342 -15.38 -1.05 -10.37
N VAL A 343 -16.35 -1.49 -9.57
CA VAL A 343 -16.33 -2.73 -8.80
C VAL A 343 -17.69 -3.44 -8.95
N GLY A 344 -17.68 -4.62 -9.56
CA GLY A 344 -18.90 -5.39 -9.78
C GLY A 344 -19.37 -6.14 -8.52
N LEU A 345 -18.45 -6.80 -7.85
CA LEU A 345 -18.72 -7.63 -6.67
C LEU A 345 -17.61 -7.40 -5.65
N LEU A 346 -17.96 -7.53 -4.37
CA LEU A 346 -17.03 -7.50 -3.24
C LEU A 346 -16.99 -8.90 -2.60
N ILE A 347 -15.82 -9.53 -2.57
CA ILE A 347 -15.58 -10.75 -1.77
C ILE A 347 -14.91 -10.34 -0.47
N ILE A 348 -15.63 -10.42 0.64
CA ILE A 348 -15.07 -10.05 1.95
C ILE A 348 -14.61 -11.33 2.64
N ARG A 349 -13.29 -11.46 2.79
CA ARG A 349 -12.62 -12.68 3.23
C ARG A 349 -12.23 -12.67 4.70
N ASN A 350 -11.61 -11.58 5.14
CA ASN A 350 -11.07 -11.47 6.48
C ASN A 350 -11.40 -10.10 7.06
N VAL A 351 -11.73 -10.11 8.35
CA VAL A 351 -11.89 -8.91 9.17
C VAL A 351 -11.00 -9.07 10.38
N SER A 352 -9.89 -8.34 10.38
CA SER A 352 -8.95 -8.33 11.50
C SER A 352 -8.82 -6.93 12.06
N ARG A 353 -8.31 -6.84 13.28
CA ARG A 353 -8.00 -5.58 13.93
C ARG A 353 -6.49 -5.41 13.88
N ILE A 354 -6.03 -4.26 13.42
CA ILE A 354 -4.61 -3.91 13.31
C ILE A 354 -4.36 -2.67 14.15
N ALA A 355 -3.19 -2.48 14.74
CA ALA A 355 -2.92 -1.18 15.39
C ALA A 355 -2.93 -0.09 14.32
N GLY A 356 -3.51 1.07 14.59
CA GLY A 356 -3.52 2.19 13.67
C GLY A 356 -2.85 3.44 14.25
N ARG A 357 -2.83 4.52 13.47
CA ARG A 357 -2.17 5.78 13.87
C ARG A 357 -2.79 6.37 15.13
N LEU A 358 -4.11 6.26 15.26
CA LEU A 358 -4.91 6.88 16.32
C LEU A 358 -5.53 5.85 17.27
N GLY A 359 -5.00 4.62 17.27
CA GLY A 359 -5.57 3.46 17.95
C GLY A 359 -5.93 2.35 16.98
N ASP A 360 -6.52 1.28 17.47
CA ASP A 360 -6.81 0.11 16.65
C ASP A 360 -7.74 0.42 15.47
N GLU A 361 -7.34 -0.04 14.29
CA GLU A 361 -8.05 0.07 13.03
C GLU A 361 -8.57 -1.32 12.61
N TYR A 362 -9.51 -1.33 11.68
CA TYR A 362 -10.05 -2.57 11.15
C TYR A 362 -9.50 -2.82 9.76
N LEU A 363 -8.87 -3.97 9.57
CA LEU A 363 -8.51 -4.46 8.26
C LEU A 363 -9.66 -5.29 7.70
N PHE A 364 -10.20 -4.88 6.57
CA PHE A 364 -11.11 -5.69 5.79
C PHE A 364 -10.40 -6.08 4.50
N ILE A 365 -10.37 -7.38 4.21
CA ILE A 365 -9.91 -7.88 2.93
C ILE A 365 -11.14 -8.05 2.06
N ALA A 366 -11.41 -7.03 1.25
CA ALA A 366 -12.43 -7.07 0.23
C ALA A 366 -11.79 -7.16 -1.14
N GLU A 367 -12.18 -8.15 -1.93
CA GLU A 367 -11.74 -8.30 -3.30
C GLU A 367 -12.80 -7.76 -4.26
N GLY A 368 -12.43 -6.75 -5.04
CA GLY A 368 -13.28 -6.23 -6.11
C GLY A 368 -12.99 -6.92 -7.44
N LEU A 369 -14.01 -7.45 -8.14
CA LEU A 369 -13.87 -7.73 -9.57
C LEU A 369 -14.04 -6.41 -10.33
N ILE A 370 -12.90 -5.82 -10.71
CA ILE A 370 -12.83 -4.59 -11.52
C ILE A 370 -13.05 -4.98 -12.98
N ARG A 371 -13.83 -4.20 -13.75
CA ARG A 371 -13.97 -4.42 -15.19
C ARG A 371 -12.64 -4.12 -15.91
N GLY A 372 -11.84 -5.15 -16.16
CA GLY A 372 -10.51 -5.18 -16.79
C GLY A 372 -9.99 -6.63 -16.82
N PRO A 373 -8.78 -6.92 -17.33
CA PRO A 373 -8.23 -8.28 -17.23
C PRO A 373 -8.26 -8.71 -15.77
N GLU A 374 -8.83 -9.89 -15.54
CA GLU A 374 -9.28 -10.45 -14.27
C GLU A 374 -8.32 -10.13 -13.12
N SER A 375 -8.59 -9.05 -12.37
CA SER A 375 -7.79 -8.64 -11.23
C SER A 375 -8.67 -8.53 -10.00
N ILE A 376 -8.59 -9.57 -9.17
CA ILE A 376 -9.05 -9.59 -7.79
C ILE A 376 -8.18 -8.60 -7.03
N THR A 377 -8.73 -7.44 -6.65
CA THR A 377 -7.94 -6.41 -5.96
C THR A 377 -8.34 -6.31 -4.50
N PRO A 378 -7.43 -6.60 -3.54
CA PRO A 378 -7.69 -6.42 -2.11
C PRO A 378 -7.64 -4.94 -1.72
N PHE A 379 -8.62 -4.47 -0.94
CA PHE A 379 -8.64 -3.09 -0.43
C PHE A 379 -8.81 -3.04 1.09
N PRO A 380 -7.80 -2.62 1.88
CA PRO A 380 -7.96 -2.38 3.30
C PRO A 380 -8.87 -1.18 3.58
N VAL A 381 -9.88 -1.35 4.45
CA VAL A 381 -10.64 -0.21 4.99
C VAL A 381 -9.85 0.43 6.11
N ILE A 382 -8.97 1.35 5.75
CA ILE A 382 -8.21 2.13 6.73
C ILE A 382 -9.13 3.18 7.37
N ASP A 383 -8.78 3.64 8.57
CA ASP A 383 -9.42 4.77 9.26
C ASP A 383 -9.77 5.94 8.30
N PRO A 384 -11.05 6.38 8.20
CA PRO A 384 -11.45 7.57 7.46
C PRO A 384 -10.67 8.84 7.82
N ASP A 385 -10.12 8.93 9.03
CA ASP A 385 -9.23 10.03 9.43
C ASP A 385 -7.90 10.04 8.64
N SER A 386 -7.56 8.96 7.94
CA SER A 386 -6.31 8.79 7.19
C SER A 386 -6.46 8.85 5.67
N TRP A 387 -7.67 9.11 5.14
CA TRP A 387 -7.94 9.11 3.69
C TRP A 387 -7.45 10.36 2.95
N VAL A 388 -6.65 11.21 3.59
CA VAL A 388 -6.18 12.49 3.03
C VAL A 388 -5.41 12.33 1.71
N HIS A 389 -4.81 11.17 1.46
CA HIS A 389 -4.08 10.91 0.21
C HIS A 389 -4.84 10.07 -0.82
N LEU A 390 -6.00 9.52 -0.45
CA LEU A 390 -6.79 8.68 -1.35
C LEU A 390 -7.50 9.55 -2.40
N ASN A 391 -7.63 9.04 -3.62
CA ASN A 391 -8.47 9.66 -4.63
C ASN A 391 -9.96 9.42 -4.33
N GLN A 392 -10.83 10.12 -5.05
CA GLN A 392 -12.28 10.04 -4.82
C GLN A 392 -12.84 8.63 -5.04
N ARG A 393 -12.37 7.89 -6.06
CA ARG A 393 -12.84 6.52 -6.33
C ARG A 393 -12.50 5.59 -5.19
N GLN A 394 -11.25 5.65 -4.71
CA GLN A 394 -10.79 4.94 -3.51
C GLN A 394 -11.67 5.26 -2.30
N CYS A 395 -11.88 6.54 -1.99
CA CYS A 395 -12.76 6.94 -0.90
C CYS A 395 -14.21 6.45 -1.08
N ALA A 396 -14.72 6.37 -2.31
CA ALA A 396 -16.07 5.91 -2.58
C ALA A 396 -16.23 4.41 -2.27
N VAL A 397 -15.27 3.58 -2.70
CA VAL A 397 -15.26 2.15 -2.42
C VAL A 397 -15.08 1.89 -0.91
N LEU A 398 -14.12 2.55 -0.26
CA LEU A 398 -13.91 2.38 1.19
C LEU A 398 -15.09 2.88 2.02
N CYS A 399 -15.71 4.01 1.63
CA CYS A 399 -16.90 4.54 2.28
C CYS A 399 -18.11 3.61 2.08
N TYR A 400 -18.28 3.03 0.90
CA TYR A 400 -19.33 2.04 0.68
C TYR A 400 -19.15 0.82 1.57
N LEU A 401 -17.92 0.30 1.64
CA LEU A 401 -17.60 -0.89 2.41
C LEU A 401 -17.84 -0.67 3.92
N ILE A 402 -17.36 0.44 4.49
CA ILE A 402 -17.60 0.73 5.92
C ILE A 402 -19.10 0.91 6.23
N CYS A 403 -19.87 1.50 5.31
CA CYS A 403 -21.32 1.61 5.42
C CYS A 403 -22.02 0.23 5.37
N LEU A 404 -21.57 -0.66 4.48
CA LEU A 404 -22.08 -2.03 4.37
C LEU A 404 -21.84 -2.79 5.68
N ILE A 405 -20.63 -2.71 6.23
CA ILE A 405 -20.24 -3.34 7.51
C ILE A 405 -21.11 -2.83 8.66
N HIS A 406 -21.35 -1.52 8.73
CA HIS A 406 -22.25 -0.95 9.74
C HIS A 406 -23.65 -1.56 9.67
N ASP A 407 -24.23 -1.65 8.47
CA ASP A 407 -25.58 -2.17 8.32
C ASP A 407 -25.68 -3.67 8.64
N ILE A 408 -24.60 -4.43 8.42
CA ILE A 408 -24.47 -5.82 8.85
C ILE A 408 -24.40 -5.91 10.37
N CYS A 409 -23.48 -5.17 10.99
CA CYS A 409 -23.15 -5.32 12.42
C CYS A 409 -24.20 -4.72 13.36
N LYS A 410 -24.71 -3.52 13.02
CA LYS A 410 -25.62 -2.74 13.88
C LYS A 410 -27.07 -2.96 13.53
N GLU A 411 -27.39 -2.84 12.24
CA GLU A 411 -28.79 -2.86 11.80
C GLU A 411 -29.30 -4.28 11.56
N LYS A 412 -28.38 -5.26 11.44
CA LYS A 412 -28.66 -6.66 11.08
C LYS A 412 -29.53 -6.75 9.83
N ASN A 413 -29.27 -5.84 8.88
CA ASN A 413 -30.09 -5.63 7.70
C ASN A 413 -29.59 -6.46 6.51
N TYR A 414 -29.38 -7.75 6.73
CA TYR A 414 -28.80 -8.62 5.72
C TYR A 414 -29.34 -10.05 5.84
N THR A 415 -29.27 -10.76 4.74
CA THR A 415 -29.52 -12.21 4.65
C THR A 415 -28.32 -12.87 4.00
N ILE A 416 -27.91 -14.02 4.52
CA ILE A 416 -26.87 -14.86 3.90
C ILE A 416 -27.54 -16.11 3.38
N TYR A 417 -27.29 -16.42 2.11
CA TYR A 417 -27.67 -17.70 1.51
C TYR A 417 -26.42 -18.40 0.97
N GLU A 418 -26.38 -19.71 1.16
CA GLU A 418 -25.31 -20.57 0.68
C GLU A 418 -25.70 -21.08 -0.72
N VAL A 419 -24.84 -20.83 -1.70
CA VAL A 419 -24.98 -21.36 -3.06
C VAL A 419 -23.92 -22.43 -3.23
N SER A 420 -24.36 -23.67 -3.39
CA SER A 420 -23.50 -24.79 -3.75
C SER A 420 -23.32 -24.84 -5.26
N ASP A 421 -22.09 -24.68 -5.73
CA ASP A 421 -21.70 -24.90 -7.12
C ASP A 421 -20.73 -26.09 -7.19
N ASP A 422 -20.98 -27.01 -8.13
CA ASP A 422 -20.23 -28.26 -8.25
C ASP A 422 -18.73 -28.06 -8.57
N LYS A 423 -18.32 -26.87 -9.04
CA LYS A 423 -16.93 -26.53 -9.38
C LYS A 423 -16.27 -25.59 -8.37
N LEU A 424 -17.03 -24.70 -7.74
CA LEU A 424 -16.51 -23.66 -6.85
C LEU A 424 -16.70 -23.98 -5.35
N GLY A 425 -17.42 -25.05 -5.02
CA GLY A 425 -17.79 -25.37 -3.65
C GLY A 425 -18.91 -24.48 -3.13
N ALA A 426 -19.10 -24.48 -1.80
CA ALA A 426 -20.14 -23.67 -1.17
C ALA A 426 -19.71 -22.21 -1.02
N ILE A 427 -20.49 -21.29 -1.60
CA ILE A 427 -20.26 -19.85 -1.57
C ILE A 427 -21.35 -19.18 -0.74
N ASN A 428 -20.97 -18.33 0.23
CA ASN A 428 -21.94 -17.52 0.97
C ASN A 428 -22.18 -16.20 0.23
N ILE A 429 -23.43 -15.92 -0.13
CA ILE A 429 -23.82 -14.65 -0.73
C ILE A 429 -24.57 -13.82 0.31
N LEU A 430 -24.14 -12.58 0.49
CA LEU A 430 -24.74 -11.60 1.37
C LEU A 430 -25.63 -10.66 0.55
N GLU A 431 -26.89 -10.54 0.95
CA GLU A 431 -27.86 -9.61 0.37
C GLU A 431 -28.38 -8.65 1.44
N ILE A 432 -28.41 -7.34 1.11
CA ILE A 432 -28.92 -6.30 2.00
C ILE A 432 -30.42 -6.08 1.77
N GLY A 433 -31.21 -6.25 2.83
CA GLY A 433 -32.68 -6.20 2.79
C GLY A 433 -33.30 -4.83 2.50
N ARG A 434 -32.51 -3.74 2.54
CA ARG A 434 -33.00 -2.35 2.26
C ARG A 434 -32.30 -1.65 1.12
N ASP A 435 -31.67 -2.38 0.23
CA ASP A 435 -31.20 -1.78 -1.01
C ASP A 435 -32.39 -1.57 -1.98
N GLY A 436 -33.25 -0.60 -1.67
CA GLY A 436 -33.91 0.29 -2.63
C GLY A 436 -34.81 -0.29 -3.72
N THR A 437 -35.12 -1.59 -3.74
CA THR A 437 -36.04 -2.18 -4.73
C THR A 437 -36.95 -3.22 -4.08
N GLU A 438 -37.97 -2.77 -3.35
CA GLU A 438 -39.29 -3.39 -3.52
C GLU A 438 -39.80 -2.95 -4.91
N GLU A 439 -39.17 -3.45 -5.98
CA GLU A 439 -39.87 -3.57 -7.24
C GLU A 439 -40.71 -4.84 -7.19
N LYS A 440 -41.95 -4.65 -7.63
CA LYS A 440 -43.00 -5.64 -7.79
C LYS A 440 -42.57 -6.77 -8.73
N ASN A 441 -41.67 -7.64 -8.29
CA ASN A 441 -41.59 -8.98 -8.86
C ASN A 441 -42.25 -9.90 -7.85
N GLY A 442 -43.54 -10.12 -8.09
CA GLY A 442 -44.22 -11.29 -7.57
C GLY A 442 -43.32 -12.48 -7.85
N THR A 443 -42.82 -13.08 -6.77
CA THR A 443 -42.31 -14.44 -6.83
C THR A 443 -43.44 -15.22 -7.49
N ARG A 444 -43.20 -15.62 -8.74
CA ARG A 444 -43.87 -16.74 -9.37
C ARG A 444 -43.77 -17.86 -8.34
N LYS A 445 -44.83 -18.02 -7.55
CA LYS A 445 -45.17 -19.32 -7.01
C LYS A 445 -45.13 -20.23 -8.22
N ILE A 446 -44.22 -21.21 -8.20
CA ILE A 446 -44.40 -22.41 -8.99
C ILE A 446 -45.79 -22.91 -8.59
N SER A 447 -46.75 -22.63 -9.46
CA SER A 447 -48.12 -23.05 -9.32
C SER A 447 -48.12 -24.56 -9.52
N ASN A 448 -48.12 -25.32 -8.42
CA ASN A 448 -48.75 -26.63 -8.41
C ASN A 448 -50.27 -26.38 -8.46
N PRO A 449 -50.97 -26.75 -9.55
CA PRO A 449 -52.40 -26.53 -9.64
C PRO A 449 -53.09 -27.74 -9.04
N GLN A 450 -53.28 -27.79 -7.72
CA GLN A 450 -54.30 -28.64 -7.08
C GLN A 450 -54.32 -28.46 -5.55
N THR A 451 -55.01 -27.41 -5.07
CA THR A 451 -55.97 -27.51 -3.95
C THR A 451 -56.68 -26.17 -3.80
N LYS A 452 -57.93 -26.10 -4.28
CA LYS A 452 -58.87 -25.05 -3.86
C LYS A 452 -59.33 -25.38 -2.43
N GLN A 453 -58.74 -24.74 -1.43
CA GLN A 453 -59.37 -24.61 -0.12
C GLN A 453 -59.73 -23.14 0.11
N ARG A 454 -61.04 -22.93 0.27
CA ARG A 454 -61.65 -21.68 0.75
C ARG A 454 -61.01 -21.30 2.08
N ILE A 455 -60.43 -20.10 2.16
CA ILE A 455 -60.17 -19.43 3.44
C ILE A 455 -61.15 -18.27 3.54
N THR A 456 -61.87 -18.32 4.64
CA THR A 456 -62.96 -17.47 5.11
C THR A 456 -62.49 -16.06 5.47
N THR A 457 -63.47 -15.17 5.53
CA THR A 457 -63.42 -13.72 5.72
C THR A 457 -63.04 -13.30 7.16
N GLU A 458 -62.02 -13.89 7.78
CA GLU A 458 -61.55 -13.52 9.12
C GLU A 458 -60.02 -13.56 9.16
N GLY A 459 -59.40 -12.37 9.27
CA GLY A 459 -57.95 -12.22 9.24
C GLY A 459 -57.44 -10.86 8.75
N LYS A 460 -58.22 -9.79 8.89
CA LYS A 460 -57.72 -8.40 8.78
C LYS A 460 -57.15 -7.95 10.13
N GLU A 461 -56.17 -8.67 10.67
CA GLU A 461 -55.37 -8.17 11.78
C GLU A 461 -54.08 -7.52 11.29
N ARG A 462 -54.15 -6.19 11.26
CA ARG A 462 -53.08 -5.21 11.49
C ARG A 462 -51.66 -5.79 11.67
N HIS A 463 -50.90 -5.93 10.60
CA HIS A 463 -49.44 -5.79 10.66
C HIS A 463 -49.09 -4.31 10.92
N LYS A 464 -49.07 -3.90 12.19
CA LYS A 464 -48.40 -2.66 12.61
C LYS A 464 -46.90 -2.83 12.32
N LYS A 465 -46.38 -2.18 11.26
CA LYS A 465 -44.93 -2.06 11.00
C LYS A 465 -44.31 -1.24 12.15
N GLN A 466 -43.70 -1.92 13.12
CA GLN A 466 -43.17 -1.33 14.36
C GLN A 466 -41.80 -0.65 14.23
N ASN A 467 -41.12 -0.73 13.08
CA ASN A 467 -39.75 -0.20 12.95
C ASN A 467 -39.74 1.19 12.29
N HIS A 468 -39.30 2.21 13.02
CA HIS A 468 -39.09 3.57 12.53
C HIS A 468 -37.69 3.71 11.94
N TRP A 469 -37.61 4.07 10.66
CA TRP A 469 -36.32 4.23 9.97
C TRP A 469 -36.16 5.64 9.45
N VAL A 470 -35.07 6.27 9.89
CA VAL A 470 -34.72 7.62 9.47
C VAL A 470 -33.49 7.54 8.59
N SER A 471 -33.44 8.37 7.55
CA SER A 471 -32.31 8.48 6.65
C SER A 471 -31.97 9.96 6.49
N PHE A 472 -30.78 10.26 6.00
CA PHE A 472 -30.39 11.60 5.60
C PHE A 472 -29.46 11.50 4.40
N HIS A 473 -29.18 12.63 3.78
CA HIS A 473 -28.17 12.72 2.74
C HIS A 473 -27.53 14.10 2.76
N PHE A 474 -26.35 14.20 2.13
CA PHE A 474 -25.77 15.50 1.82
C PHE A 474 -26.19 15.94 0.42
N ARG A 475 -26.44 17.24 0.27
CA ARG A 475 -26.78 17.86 -1.01
C ARG A 475 -25.80 19.00 -1.29
N ARG A 476 -25.32 19.10 -2.53
CA ARG A 476 -24.47 20.20 -2.98
C ARG A 476 -25.24 21.52 -2.92
N LEU A 477 -24.61 22.55 -2.39
CA LEU A 477 -25.09 23.93 -2.42
C LEU A 477 -24.54 24.65 -3.66
N ARG A 478 -25.14 25.78 -4.03
CA ARG A 478 -24.58 26.60 -5.11
C ARG A 478 -23.25 27.22 -4.65
N LYS A 479 -22.34 27.52 -5.59
CA LYS A 479 -21.05 28.15 -5.26
C LYS A 479 -21.31 29.41 -4.42
N SER A 480 -20.59 29.57 -3.31
CA SER A 480 -20.69 30.64 -2.28
C SER A 480 -21.77 30.51 -1.20
N GLU A 481 -22.65 29.50 -1.24
CA GLU A 481 -23.62 29.26 -0.17
C GLU A 481 -23.03 28.43 0.98
N ASN A 482 -23.36 28.82 2.22
CA ASN A 482 -23.06 28.06 3.42
C ASN A 482 -24.31 27.28 3.89
N PRO A 483 -24.15 26.13 4.57
CA PRO A 483 -25.28 25.44 5.18
C PRO A 483 -25.98 26.35 6.21
N SER A 484 -27.32 26.28 6.24
CA SER A 484 -28.10 27.04 7.21
C SER A 484 -27.82 26.57 8.63
N THR A 485 -28.00 27.44 9.62
CA THR A 485 -27.89 27.10 11.05
C THR A 485 -28.77 25.90 11.42
N ALA A 486 -30.01 25.86 10.90
CA ALA A 486 -30.91 24.72 11.09
C ALA A 486 -30.36 23.40 10.49
N ALA A 487 -29.68 23.45 9.35
CA ALA A 487 -29.05 22.26 8.78
C ALA A 487 -27.86 21.79 9.63
N ILE A 488 -27.06 22.72 10.18
CA ILE A 488 -25.94 22.43 11.08
C ILE A 488 -26.44 21.81 12.39
N GLU A 489 -27.48 22.37 13.00
CA GLU A 489 -28.08 21.84 14.23
C GLU A 489 -28.66 20.44 14.03
N LYS A 490 -29.36 20.23 12.89
CA LYS A 490 -29.85 18.90 12.53
C LYS A 490 -28.70 17.91 12.33
N ALA A 491 -27.66 18.27 11.59
CA ALA A 491 -26.49 17.41 11.39
C ALA A 491 -25.85 17.00 12.73
N LYS A 492 -25.69 17.95 13.67
CA LYS A 492 -25.18 17.67 15.01
C LYS A 492 -26.02 16.66 15.78
N ALA A 493 -27.35 16.68 15.63
CA ALA A 493 -28.24 15.68 16.23
C ALA A 493 -27.99 14.24 15.73
N TYR A 494 -27.35 14.09 14.57
CA TYR A 494 -26.93 12.80 14.02
C TYR A 494 -25.45 12.45 14.31
N GLY A 495 -24.75 13.28 15.10
CA GLY A 495 -23.31 13.12 15.39
C GLY A 495 -22.39 13.72 14.32
N ILE A 496 -22.91 14.50 13.37
CA ILE A 496 -22.11 15.16 12.33
C ILE A 496 -21.78 16.57 12.79
N HIS A 497 -20.54 16.77 13.24
CA HIS A 497 -20.10 18.05 13.80
C HIS A 497 -19.73 19.09 12.74
N ASN A 498 -19.20 18.63 11.59
CA ASN A 498 -18.75 19.49 10.50
C ASN A 498 -19.40 19.02 9.20
N ILE A 499 -20.15 19.92 8.55
CA ILE A 499 -20.65 19.71 7.18
C ILE A 499 -19.56 20.21 6.23
N PRO A 500 -19.11 19.41 5.26
CA PRO A 500 -18.11 19.84 4.27
C PRO A 500 -18.53 21.13 3.54
N ARG A 501 -17.54 21.96 3.18
CA ARG A 501 -17.78 23.24 2.50
C ARG A 501 -18.50 23.00 1.18
N GLY A 502 -19.51 23.83 0.88
CA GLY A 502 -20.32 23.69 -0.33
C GLY A 502 -21.44 22.64 -0.24
N PHE A 503 -21.74 22.13 0.97
CA PHE A 503 -22.79 21.14 1.19
C PHE A 503 -23.76 21.53 2.29
N THR A 504 -24.94 20.92 2.24
CA THR A 504 -25.95 21.00 3.29
C THR A 504 -26.43 19.61 3.68
N PHE A 505 -26.95 19.51 4.91
CA PHE A 505 -27.52 18.30 5.48
C PHE A 505 -29.03 18.27 5.25
N VAL A 506 -29.55 17.16 4.73
CA VAL A 506 -30.99 16.98 4.47
C VAL A 506 -31.49 15.70 5.14
N GLU A 507 -32.26 15.88 6.19
CA GLU A 507 -32.99 14.79 6.85
C GLU A 507 -34.12 14.28 5.93
N SER A 508 -34.24 12.96 5.80
CA SER A 508 -35.18 12.30 4.91
C SER A 508 -35.94 11.19 5.66
N PHE A 509 -37.22 11.40 5.94
CA PHE A 509 -38.03 10.43 6.68
C PHE A 509 -38.54 9.30 5.79
N THR A 510 -38.47 8.05 6.29
CA THR A 510 -39.13 6.88 5.70
C THR A 510 -40.01 6.21 6.74
N ARG A 511 -41.32 6.51 6.69
CA ARG A 511 -42.48 5.90 7.39
C ARG A 511 -42.27 5.30 8.80
N GLY A 512 -43.04 5.80 9.77
CA GLY A 512 -43.34 5.13 11.05
C GLY A 512 -43.77 6.14 12.12
N SER A 513 -44.73 5.80 12.98
CA SER A 513 -45.12 6.62 14.14
C SER A 513 -44.11 6.47 15.28
N VAL A 514 -43.68 7.59 15.87
CA VAL A 514 -42.79 7.76 17.05
C VAL A 514 -43.17 6.76 18.17
N ILE A 515 -42.30 6.10 18.96
CA ILE A 515 -41.09 6.46 19.71
C ILE A 515 -40.19 5.21 19.82
N GLY A 516 -38.89 5.32 19.49
CA GLY A 516 -37.89 4.26 19.63
C GLY A 516 -36.51 4.71 19.12
N GLU A 517 -35.47 3.90 19.34
CA GLU A 517 -34.13 4.13 18.78
C GLU A 517 -34.21 4.21 17.24
N ARG A 518 -33.71 5.32 16.66
CA ARG A 518 -33.74 5.54 15.23
C ARG A 518 -32.76 4.60 14.53
N LYS A 519 -33.27 3.64 13.76
CA LYS A 519 -32.47 2.80 12.87
C LYS A 519 -32.09 3.59 11.61
N ILE A 520 -30.80 3.62 11.28
CA ILE A 520 -30.26 4.39 10.14
C ILE A 520 -29.36 3.47 9.33
N SER A 521 -29.77 3.17 8.10
CA SER A 521 -28.93 2.46 7.14
C SER A 521 -27.85 3.41 6.60
N ALA A 522 -26.59 3.09 6.88
CA ALA A 522 -25.44 3.84 6.39
C ALA A 522 -25.28 3.67 4.88
N ILE A 523 -25.60 2.50 4.33
CA ILE A 523 -25.54 2.27 2.88
C ILE A 523 -26.56 3.12 2.12
N ASP A 524 -27.75 3.33 2.70
CA ASP A 524 -28.77 4.23 2.18
C ASP A 524 -28.31 5.69 2.20
N VAL A 525 -27.66 6.14 3.28
CA VAL A 525 -27.09 7.50 3.40
C VAL A 525 -26.05 7.73 2.31
N TYR A 526 -25.12 6.77 2.13
CA TYR A 526 -24.13 6.82 1.06
C TYR A 526 -24.81 6.89 -0.32
N ARG A 527 -25.72 5.95 -0.63
CA ARG A 527 -26.41 5.87 -1.93
C ARG A 527 -27.14 7.16 -2.26
N ARG A 528 -27.98 7.65 -1.34
CA ARG A 528 -28.77 8.88 -1.56
C ARG A 528 -27.87 10.10 -1.74
N THR A 529 -26.79 10.18 -0.98
CA THR A 529 -25.82 11.27 -1.13
C THR A 529 -25.19 11.22 -2.53
N MET A 530 -24.72 10.06 -2.99
CA MET A 530 -24.12 9.91 -4.33
C MET A 530 -25.13 10.20 -5.46
N GLN A 531 -26.37 9.73 -5.37
CA GLN A 531 -27.42 10.02 -6.36
C GLN A 531 -27.71 11.52 -6.50
N ARG A 532 -27.66 12.27 -5.39
CA ARG A 532 -27.87 13.73 -5.39
C ARG A 532 -26.70 14.51 -5.98
N PHE A 533 -25.52 13.92 -6.06
CA PHE A 533 -24.40 14.51 -6.80
C PHE A 533 -24.58 14.43 -8.31
N GLU A 534 -25.13 13.33 -8.83
CA GLU A 534 -25.24 13.09 -10.28
C GLU A 534 -26.34 13.95 -10.93
N HIS A 535 -27.43 14.21 -10.22
CA HIS A 535 -28.55 15.02 -10.75
C HIS A 535 -28.18 16.49 -11.01
N VAL A 536 -27.21 17.05 -10.26
CA VAL A 536 -26.78 18.45 -10.45
C VAL A 536 -25.83 18.60 -11.66
N GLY A 537 -25.19 17.50 -12.09
CA GLY A 537 -24.30 17.51 -13.27
C GLY A 537 -25.05 17.57 -14.60
N GLN A 538 -26.31 17.11 -14.65
CA GLN A 538 -27.13 17.10 -15.87
C GLN A 538 -27.89 18.42 -16.09
N GLU A 539 -28.19 19.18 -15.04
CA GLU A 539 -28.83 20.51 -15.17
C GLU A 539 -27.83 21.62 -15.61
N ALA A 540 -26.54 21.30 -15.73
CA ALA A 540 -25.49 22.25 -16.09
C ALA A 540 -25.00 22.16 -17.54
N GLN A 541 -25.66 21.37 -18.40
CA GLN A 541 -25.47 21.48 -19.85
C GLN A 541 -26.47 22.48 -20.42
N PRO A 542 -26.02 23.66 -20.91
CA PRO A 542 -26.91 24.57 -21.61
C PRO A 542 -27.40 23.90 -22.90
N SER A 543 -28.70 24.05 -23.16
CA SER A 543 -29.34 23.73 -24.43
C SER A 543 -28.77 24.56 -25.56
#